data_AF-A0A2V9PTU7-F1
#
_entry.id   AF-A0A2V9PTU7-F1
#
_cell.length_a   1.000
_cell.length_b   1.000
_cell.length_c   1.000
_cell.angle_alpha   90.00
_cell.angle_beta   90.00
_cell.angle_gamma   90.00
#
_symmetry.space_group_name_H-M   'P 1'
#
loop_
_entity.id
_entity.type
_entity.pdbx_description
1 polymer ?
#
loop_
_entity_poly.entity_id
_entity_poly.type
_entity_poly.pdbx_seq_one_letter_code
_entity_poly.pdbx_strand_id
1 'polypeptide(L)' 'MLPASAAPADKAKGDMPYGIPVPGQKGMVTSPYLPEGNYIDVSAFAPGSAVKDPYTGKIFRVP' A
#
# COMPACT_ATOMS: atom_id res chain seq x y z
N MET A 1 24.87 0.49 -11.40
CA MET A 1 24.33 1.06 -10.15
C MET A 1 23.01 0.34 -9.87
N LEU A 2 22.88 -0.29 -8.71
CA LEU A 2 21.78 -1.20 -8.36
C LEU A 2 20.44 -0.44 -8.22
N PRO A 3 19.31 -0.92 -8.76
CA PRO A 3 18.02 -0.46 -8.26
C PRO A 3 17.80 -1.08 -6.87
N ALA A 4 17.29 -0.26 -5.96
CA ALA A 4 17.16 -0.56 -4.55
C ALA A 4 16.47 -1.91 -4.28
N SER A 5 17.16 -2.70 -3.46
CA SER A 5 16.62 -3.84 -2.73
C SER A 5 15.38 -3.45 -1.94
N ALA A 6 14.19 -3.80 -2.43
CA ALA A 6 13.01 -3.99 -1.58
C ALA A 6 12.81 -5.50 -1.47
N ALA A 7 13.12 -6.04 -0.29
CA ALA A 7 13.13 -7.47 0.01
C ALA A 7 11.81 -8.14 -0.43
N PRO A 8 11.84 -9.42 -0.85
CA PRO A 8 10.61 -10.17 -0.94
C PRO A 8 10.11 -10.32 0.49
N ALA A 9 9.05 -9.59 0.85
CA ALA A 9 8.33 -9.77 2.10
C ALA A 9 7.50 -11.06 2.01
N ASP A 10 8.18 -12.16 1.67
CA ASP A 10 7.72 -13.50 1.95
C ASP A 10 7.47 -13.58 3.45
N LYS A 11 6.25 -14.01 3.79
CA LYS A 11 5.90 -14.62 5.08
C LYS A 11 5.69 -13.65 6.25
N ALA A 12 4.67 -12.81 6.13
CA ALA A 12 3.80 -12.59 7.29
C ALA A 12 2.38 -12.25 6.82
N LYS A 13 1.36 -12.87 7.42
CA LYS A 13 -0.04 -12.39 7.47
C LYS A 13 -0.83 -12.57 6.17
N GLY A 14 -1.26 -13.80 5.90
CA GLY A 14 -2.15 -14.17 4.80
C GLY A 14 -3.59 -13.65 4.89
N ASP A 15 -3.83 -12.44 5.42
CA ASP A 15 -5.19 -11.88 5.57
C ASP A 15 -5.26 -10.33 5.45
N MET A 16 -4.13 -9.64 5.27
CA MET A 16 -4.11 -8.18 5.16
C MET A 16 -4.23 -7.76 3.69
N PRO A 17 -5.30 -7.06 3.26
CA PRO A 17 -5.48 -6.67 1.88
C PRO A 17 -4.47 -5.60 1.48
N TYR A 18 -4.12 -5.60 0.19
CA TYR A 18 -3.29 -4.57 -0.42
C TYR A 18 -4.15 -3.37 -0.80
N GLY A 19 -3.58 -2.17 -0.70
CA GLY A 19 -4.11 -0.96 -1.30
C GLY A 19 -4.25 -1.13 -2.80
N ILE A 20 -5.27 -0.50 -3.37
CA ILE A 20 -5.53 -0.55 -4.80
C ILE A 20 -4.69 0.56 -5.44
N PRO A 21 -3.70 0.26 -6.29
CA PRO A 21 -2.89 1.28 -6.92
C PRO A 21 -3.72 2.13 -7.89
N VAL A 22 -3.52 3.44 -7.84
CA VAL A 22 -4.27 4.38 -8.67
C VAL A 22 -3.65 4.43 -10.07
N PRO A 23 -4.39 4.10 -11.14
CA PRO A 23 -3.88 4.19 -12.50
C PRO A 23 -3.56 5.65 -12.83
N GLY A 24 -2.30 5.94 -13.15
CA GLY A 24 -1.86 7.29 -13.53
C GLY A 24 -1.19 8.11 -12.40
N GLN A 25 -1.21 7.63 -11.16
CA GLN A 25 -0.44 8.25 -10.06
C GLN A 25 0.46 7.23 -9.35
N LYS A 26 1.77 7.35 -9.60
CA LYS A 26 2.77 6.51 -8.95
C LYS A 26 2.89 6.91 -7.48
N GLY A 27 2.78 5.94 -6.57
CA GLY A 27 2.85 6.17 -5.14
C GLY A 27 1.53 6.64 -4.52
N MET A 28 0.42 6.58 -5.25
CA MET A 28 -0.92 6.78 -4.73
C MET A 28 -1.71 5.48 -4.80
N VAL A 29 -2.36 5.16 -3.69
CA VAL A 29 -3.20 3.96 -3.55
C VAL A 29 -4.51 4.35 -2.89
N THR A 30 -5.58 3.63 -3.17
CA THR A 30 -6.82 3.72 -2.42
C THR A 30 -6.93 2.55 -1.46
N SER A 31 -7.73 2.74 -0.41
CA SER A 31 -8.01 1.70 0.55
C SER A 31 -8.75 0.53 -0.11
N PRO A 32 -8.37 -0.73 0.15
CA PRO A 32 -9.19 -1.86 -0.27
C PRO A 32 -10.50 -1.97 0.53
N TYR A 33 -10.56 -1.31 1.69
CA TYR A 33 -11.73 -1.28 2.57
C TYR A 33 -12.73 -0.19 2.19
N LEU A 34 -12.26 0.86 1.51
CA LEU A 34 -13.04 1.95 0.97
C LEU A 34 -12.57 2.25 -0.45
N PRO A 35 -13.14 1.56 -1.47
CA PRO A 35 -12.82 1.84 -2.86
C PRO A 35 -13.23 3.26 -3.29
N GLU A 36 -14.23 3.84 -2.61
CA GLU A 36 -14.65 5.24 -2.73
C GLU A 36 -13.87 6.18 -1.80
N GLY A 37 -12.88 5.64 -1.08
CA GLY A 37 -12.00 6.42 -0.21
C GLY A 37 -11.07 7.33 -1.00
N ASN A 38 -10.46 8.27 -0.30
CA ASN A 38 -9.48 9.16 -0.92
C ASN A 38 -8.16 8.45 -1.22
N TYR A 39 -7.35 9.10 -2.06
CA TYR A 39 -6.00 8.68 -2.35
C TYR A 39 -5.10 8.82 -1.12
N ILE A 40 -4.31 7.78 -0.89
CA ILE A 40 -3.33 7.71 0.17
C ILE A 40 -1.97 7.72 -0.50
N ASP A 41 -1.19 8.76 -0.18
CA ASP A 41 0.20 8.81 -0.61
C ASP A 41 0.99 7.75 0.15
N VAL A 42 1.49 6.80 -0.62
CA VAL A 42 2.41 5.74 -0.18
C VAL A 42 3.76 5.87 -0.87
N SER A 43 4.03 7.00 -1.53
CA SER A 43 5.28 7.27 -2.25
C SER A 43 6.51 7.16 -1.36
N ALA A 44 6.37 7.50 -0.08
CA ALA A 44 7.43 7.37 0.93
C ALA A 44 7.54 5.97 1.55
N PHE A 45 6.62 5.06 1.23
CA PHE A 45 6.55 3.72 1.79
C PHE A 45 6.96 2.68 0.74
N ALA A 46 7.68 1.64 1.16
CA ALA A 46 8.07 0.56 0.27
C ALA A 46 6.87 -0.34 -0.10
N PRO A 47 6.83 -0.94 -1.30
CA PRO A 47 5.82 -1.95 -1.64
C PRO A 47 5.86 -3.10 -0.61
N GLY A 48 4.68 -3.55 -0.17
CA GLY A 48 4.49 -4.51 0.92
C GLY A 48 4.48 -3.91 2.33
N SER A 49 4.74 -2.61 2.50
CA SER A 49 4.66 -1.93 3.80
C SER A 49 3.23 -1.83 4.30
N ALA A 50 3.05 -1.94 5.62
CA ALA A 50 1.75 -1.75 6.25
C ALA A 50 1.47 -0.26 6.44
N VAL A 51 0.46 0.27 5.75
CA VAL A 51 0.01 1.66 5.84
C VAL A 51 -1.34 1.69 6.51
N LYS A 52 -1.48 2.59 7.49
CA LYS A 52 -2.76 2.84 8.15
C LYS A 52 -3.54 3.85 7.33
N ASP A 53 -4.75 3.47 6.97
CA ASP A 53 -5.73 4.30 6.35
C ASP A 53 -6.20 5.40 7.32
N PRO A 54 -6.08 6.69 6.97
CA PRO A 54 -6.50 7.79 7.83
C PRO A 54 -8.02 7.95 7.90
N TYR A 55 -8.78 7.35 6.98
CA TYR A 55 -10.24 7.47 6.91
C TYR A 55 -10.94 6.34 7.65
N THR A 56 -10.49 5.10 7.44
CA THR A 56 -11.08 3.90 8.08
C THR A 56 -10.37 3.50 9.38
N GLY A 57 -9.16 3.99 9.60
CA GLY A 57 -8.30 3.53 10.69
C GLY A 57 -7.80 2.09 10.50
N LYS A 58 -8.09 1.44 9.37
CA LYS A 58 -7.64 0.08 9.06
C LYS A 58 -6.24 0.11 8.46
N ILE A 59 -5.51 -0.99 8.58
CA ILE A 59 -4.18 -1.12 8.02
C ILE A 59 -4.29 -1.97 6.76
N PHE A 60 -3.68 -1.52 5.67
CA PHE A 60 -3.55 -2.26 4.42
C PHE A 60 -2.09 -2.27 3.98
N ARG A 61 -1.76 -3.12 3.00
CA ARG A 61 -0.40 -3.18 2.46
C ARG A 61 -0.23 -2.33 1.21
N VAL A 62 0.90 -1.66 1.07
CA VAL A 62 1.27 -1.03 -0.20
C VAL A 62 1.38 -2.14 -1.28
N PRO A 63 0.70 -2.01 -2.43
CA PRO A 63 0.82 -2.95 -3.54
C PRO A 63 2.20 -2.91 -4.21
#